data_AF-A0A7X7MPF5-F1
#
_entry.id   AF-A0A7X7MPF5-F1
#
_cell.length_a   1.000
_cell.length_b   1.000
_cell.length_c   1.000
_cell.angle_alpha   90.00
_cell.angle_beta   90.00
_cell.angle_gamma   90.00
#
_symmetry.space_group_name_H-M   'P 1'
#
loop_
_entity.id
_entity.type
_entity.pdbx_description
1 polymer ?
#
loop_
_entity_poly.entity_id
_entity_poly.type
_entity_poly.pdbx_seq_one_letter_code
_entity_poly.pdbx_strand_id
1 'polypeptide(L)'
;GHSAMGYLNSAYWRSQPRAVCCDREQAVRQPILLLGNQLFFYPAFSDYTVQGGDLFPANLPCFIAVAGQSGAERPFVAAAAAALAAMRPETRTELARHGLLMPALSMLFRASQKTLRDRRDYLTGRAHPSVFDGSRLDTAKLVEAAHALTTNDLPPLVLITVRRETPMRAGLDFFDLADSEQLFDTPVAVARVFRGIARTRAYEIQAQCARADAKLHWVVLHGDPAKVTFTPSPTNAARVTVTVAHHAPFDTPLDSDTRIRTARVDIGVIAETAATFSMPAILSICFLANEHRLYTEDGRPQAIDYTRPQAGYTDPLLSVTRRWKDVFDYDAQGVFTGWRRFRGFNTEYYTAHGHRAVEFDASGRITHAHLIRYLPRKTRDEEGGESLPELAQVDDTVSVAYRYASADDRVGEPDLTTLTRETPRPEPAVSP
;
A
#
# COMPACT_ATOMS: atom_id res chain seq x y z
N GLY A 1 7.95 22.73 -7.84
CA GLY A 1 7.07 23.08 -8.99
C GLY A 1 5.62 22.80 -8.65
N HIS A 2 4.66 23.19 -9.50
CA HIS A 2 3.26 22.80 -9.36
C HIS A 2 2.75 22.17 -10.67
N SER A 3 1.80 21.25 -10.59
CA SER A 3 1.07 20.70 -11.75
C SER A 3 -0.35 20.35 -11.30
N ALA A 4 -1.35 20.78 -12.07
CA ALA A 4 -2.76 20.52 -11.80
C ALA A 4 -3.35 19.48 -12.78
N MET A 5 -2.50 18.72 -13.47
CA MET A 5 -2.95 17.65 -14.35
C MET A 5 -3.56 16.51 -13.53
N GLY A 6 -4.79 16.13 -13.84
CA GLY A 6 -5.45 14.94 -13.31
C GLY A 6 -6.11 14.19 -14.44
N TYR A 7 -6.19 12.88 -14.33
CA TYR A 7 -7.00 12.07 -15.23
C TYR A 7 -8.42 12.17 -14.70
N LEU A 8 -9.23 13.14 -15.14
CA LEU A 8 -10.54 13.41 -14.51
C LEU A 8 -11.74 12.87 -15.29
N ASN A 9 -11.59 12.60 -16.58
CA ASN A 9 -12.70 12.23 -17.49
C ASN A 9 -12.62 10.77 -17.96
N SER A 10 -12.28 9.84 -17.07
CA SER A 10 -12.15 8.41 -17.37
C SER A 10 -12.67 7.55 -16.22
N ALA A 11 -13.07 6.31 -16.49
CA ALA A 11 -13.31 5.31 -15.45
C ALA A 11 -12.06 5.09 -14.57
N TYR A 12 -10.88 5.39 -15.10
CA TYR A 12 -9.59 5.41 -14.41
C TYR A 12 -9.27 6.78 -13.82
N TRP A 13 -10.26 7.56 -13.40
CA TRP A 13 -9.98 8.89 -12.88
C TRP A 13 -9.10 8.86 -11.63
N ARG A 14 -8.21 9.85 -11.50
CA ARG A 14 -7.29 10.04 -10.38
C ARG A 14 -6.59 11.39 -10.44
N SER A 15 -6.30 11.98 -9.29
CA SER A 15 -5.40 13.11 -9.19
C SER A 15 -3.95 12.70 -9.48
N GLN A 16 -3.07 13.66 -9.80
CA GLN A 16 -1.64 13.41 -9.98
C GLN A 16 -1.00 12.64 -8.80
N PRO A 17 -1.20 13.01 -7.52
CA PRO A 17 -0.50 12.34 -6.44
C PRO A 17 -0.99 10.89 -6.26
N ARG A 18 -2.28 10.59 -6.53
CA ARG A 18 -2.75 9.18 -6.55
C ARG A 18 -2.20 8.42 -7.76
N ALA A 19 -2.08 9.07 -8.92
CA ALA A 19 -1.44 8.45 -10.10
C ALA A 19 0.00 8.00 -9.78
N VAL A 20 0.77 8.86 -9.12
CA VAL A 20 2.13 8.54 -8.67
C VAL A 20 2.13 7.37 -7.68
N CYS A 21 1.18 7.33 -6.74
CA CYS A 21 1.11 6.23 -5.78
C CYS A 21 0.69 4.89 -6.42
N CYS A 22 -0.02 4.89 -7.55
CA CYS A 22 -0.47 3.67 -8.24
C CYS A 22 0.53 3.17 -9.29
N ASP A 23 1.60 3.90 -9.58
CA ASP A 23 2.56 3.61 -10.64
C ASP A 23 3.99 3.51 -10.08
N ARG A 24 4.58 2.31 -10.18
CA ARG A 24 5.92 2.03 -9.66
C ARG A 24 6.98 2.95 -10.26
N GLU A 25 6.95 3.16 -11.57
CA GLU A 25 7.95 3.96 -12.29
C GLU A 25 7.87 5.44 -11.90
N GLN A 26 6.66 5.95 -11.65
CA GLN A 26 6.47 7.31 -11.16
C GLN A 26 6.90 7.45 -9.70
N ALA A 27 6.58 6.47 -8.84
CA ALA A 27 6.94 6.48 -7.43
C ALA A 27 8.47 6.48 -7.23
N VAL A 28 9.22 5.64 -7.95
CA VAL A 28 10.69 5.55 -7.80
C VAL A 28 11.44 6.81 -8.24
N ARG A 29 10.82 7.64 -9.09
CA ARG A 29 11.40 8.94 -9.50
C ARG A 29 11.26 10.01 -8.43
N GLN A 30 10.27 9.93 -7.55
CA GLN A 30 10.00 10.99 -6.58
C GLN A 30 11.13 11.22 -5.56
N PRO A 31 11.77 10.18 -4.98
CA PRO A 31 12.93 10.38 -4.12
C PRO A 31 14.10 11.03 -4.86
N ILE A 32 14.30 10.72 -6.16
CA ILE A 32 15.36 11.33 -6.97
C ILE A 32 15.11 12.84 -7.11
N LEU A 33 13.88 13.24 -7.39
CA LEU A 33 13.48 14.65 -7.46
C LEU A 33 13.65 15.34 -6.10
N LEU A 34 13.17 14.72 -5.03
CA LEU A 34 13.27 15.25 -3.67
C LEU A 34 14.72 15.49 -3.24
N LEU A 35 15.57 14.48 -3.38
CA LEU A 35 17.00 14.56 -3.04
C LEU A 35 17.79 15.44 -4.02
N GLY A 36 17.28 15.59 -5.26
CA GLY A 36 17.72 16.56 -6.25
C GLY A 36 17.22 17.99 -6.01
N ASN A 37 16.77 18.31 -4.80
CA ASN A 37 16.27 19.61 -4.37
C ASN A 37 15.00 20.10 -5.08
N GLN A 38 14.12 19.18 -5.49
CA GLN A 38 12.81 19.51 -6.05
C GLN A 38 11.67 18.96 -5.20
N LEU A 39 10.81 19.84 -4.67
CA LEU A 39 9.55 19.48 -4.02
C LEU A 39 8.36 19.93 -4.87
N PHE A 40 7.38 19.03 -4.99
CA PHE A 40 6.15 19.29 -5.73
C PHE A 40 4.95 19.34 -4.80
N PHE A 41 4.01 20.22 -5.14
CA PHE A 41 2.72 20.34 -4.49
C PHE A 41 1.64 19.98 -5.51
N TYR A 42 0.76 19.05 -5.15
CA TYR A 42 -0.27 18.57 -6.05
C TYR A 42 -1.66 18.63 -5.39
N PRO A 43 -2.67 19.21 -6.04
CA PRO A 43 -4.04 19.12 -5.56
C PRO A 43 -4.53 17.66 -5.61
N ALA A 44 -5.20 17.22 -4.55
CA ALA A 44 -5.76 15.88 -4.42
C ALA A 44 -7.12 15.71 -5.13
N PHE A 45 -7.76 16.81 -5.54
CA PHE A 45 -9.10 16.82 -6.14
C PHE A 45 -10.10 15.99 -5.32
N SER A 46 -10.76 15.02 -5.93
CA SER A 46 -11.77 14.16 -5.30
C SER A 46 -11.20 12.94 -4.60
N ASP A 47 -9.87 12.74 -4.61
CA ASP A 47 -9.23 11.55 -4.01
C ASP A 47 -9.21 11.57 -2.49
N TYR A 48 -9.54 12.71 -1.88
CA TYR A 48 -9.53 12.89 -0.43
C TYR A 48 -10.63 13.86 -0.01
N THR A 49 -11.81 13.31 0.29
CA THR A 49 -12.98 14.09 0.71
C THR A 49 -13.69 13.38 1.86
N VAL A 50 -14.45 14.12 2.69
CA VAL A 50 -15.20 13.51 3.80
C VAL A 50 -16.22 12.48 3.28
N GLN A 51 -16.86 12.76 2.15
CA GLN A 51 -17.88 11.90 1.54
C GLN A 51 -17.26 10.72 0.78
N GLY A 52 -16.19 10.96 0.01
CA GLY A 52 -15.53 9.94 -0.80
C GLY A 52 -14.47 9.11 -0.07
N GLY A 53 -14.03 9.58 1.10
CA GLY A 53 -12.92 8.98 1.84
C GLY A 53 -11.54 9.32 1.28
N ASP A 54 -10.55 8.61 1.80
CA ASP A 54 -9.15 8.61 1.39
C ASP A 54 -8.90 7.49 0.38
N LEU A 55 -8.66 7.86 -0.88
CA LEU A 55 -8.43 6.93 -1.99
C LEU A 55 -6.94 6.65 -2.26
N PHE A 56 -6.03 7.21 -1.46
CA PHE A 56 -4.59 7.02 -1.69
C PHE A 56 -4.14 5.63 -1.22
N PRO A 57 -3.47 4.83 -2.05
CA PRO A 57 -2.92 3.54 -1.60
C PRO A 57 -1.67 3.71 -0.72
N ALA A 58 -1.01 4.88 -0.79
CA ALA A 58 0.22 5.15 -0.08
C ALA A 58 0.36 6.63 0.31
N ASN A 59 0.98 6.88 1.46
CA ASN A 59 1.39 8.21 1.90
C ASN A 59 2.87 8.42 1.55
N LEU A 60 3.13 9.33 0.60
CA LEU A 60 4.46 9.58 0.07
C LEU A 60 5.01 10.90 0.66
N PRO A 61 6.17 10.88 1.34
CA PRO A 61 6.75 12.10 1.92
C PRO A 61 7.52 12.96 0.92
N CYS A 62 7.69 12.49 -0.31
CA CYS A 62 8.48 13.11 -1.39
C CYS A 62 7.76 14.20 -2.19
N PHE A 63 6.45 14.33 -2.02
CA PHE A 63 5.65 15.46 -2.50
C PHE A 63 4.63 15.85 -1.41
N ILE A 64 3.97 16.98 -1.58
CA ILE A 64 2.89 17.42 -0.70
C ILE A 64 1.59 17.40 -1.49
N ALA A 65 0.74 16.40 -1.22
CA ALA A 65 -0.63 16.43 -1.70
C ALA A 65 -1.43 17.46 -0.88
N VAL A 66 -2.25 18.26 -1.55
CA VAL A 66 -2.99 19.37 -0.96
C VAL A 66 -4.49 19.17 -1.18
N ALA A 67 -5.28 19.36 -0.14
CA ALA A 67 -6.73 19.26 -0.20
C ALA A 67 -7.30 20.35 -1.09
N GLY A 68 -8.21 19.97 -1.98
CA GLY A 68 -8.87 20.88 -2.91
C GLY A 68 -8.49 20.64 -4.37
N GLN A 69 -8.91 21.59 -5.22
CA GLN A 69 -8.75 21.54 -6.67
C GLN A 69 -7.57 22.42 -7.14
N SER A 70 -7.44 22.59 -8.45
CA SER A 70 -6.43 23.44 -9.07
C SER A 70 -6.33 24.82 -8.40
N GLY A 71 -5.14 25.17 -7.92
CA GLY A 71 -4.87 26.44 -7.22
C GLY A 71 -4.87 26.32 -5.70
N ALA A 72 -5.38 25.22 -5.13
CA ALA A 72 -5.34 24.97 -3.69
C ALA A 72 -3.90 24.85 -3.15
N GLU A 73 -2.94 24.51 -4.01
CA GLU A 73 -1.52 24.41 -3.66
C GLU A 73 -0.81 25.77 -3.50
N ARG A 74 -1.39 26.88 -3.99
CA ARG A 74 -0.74 28.21 -3.99
C ARG A 74 -0.25 28.66 -2.61
N PRO A 75 -1.02 28.52 -1.51
CA PRO A 75 -0.54 28.90 -0.17
C PRO A 75 0.70 28.10 0.25
N PHE A 76 0.78 26.82 -0.11
CA PHE A 76 1.94 25.99 0.19
C PHE A 76 3.16 26.38 -0.64
N VAL A 77 2.98 26.70 -1.93
CA VAL A 77 4.07 27.18 -2.79
C VAL A 77 4.62 28.51 -2.26
N ALA A 78 3.75 29.44 -1.88
CA ALA A 78 4.16 30.71 -1.29
C ALA A 78 4.89 30.51 0.05
N ALA A 79 4.37 29.65 0.92
CA ALA A 79 5.00 29.32 2.20
C ALA A 79 6.37 28.64 2.02
N ALA A 80 6.51 27.76 1.02
CA ALA A 80 7.78 27.13 0.68
C ALA A 80 8.82 28.17 0.24
N ALA A 81 8.44 29.11 -0.63
CA ALA A 81 9.32 30.17 -1.07
C ALA A 81 9.76 31.07 0.10
N ALA A 82 8.82 31.43 0.99
CA ALA A 82 9.12 32.21 2.18
C ALA A 82 10.07 31.48 3.14
N ALA A 83 9.83 30.19 3.41
CA ALA A 83 10.69 29.37 4.25
C ALA A 83 12.11 29.24 3.67
N LEU A 84 12.24 28.98 2.37
CA LEU A 84 13.53 28.90 1.67
C LEU A 84 14.29 30.24 1.63
N ALA A 85 13.57 31.36 1.62
CA ALA A 85 14.15 32.70 1.73
C ALA A 85 14.59 33.02 3.16
N ALA A 86 13.90 32.48 4.17
CA ALA A 86 14.19 32.70 5.58
C ALA A 86 15.36 31.85 6.11
N MET A 87 15.62 30.69 5.49
CA MET A 87 16.80 29.87 5.80
C MET A 87 18.09 30.69 5.61
N ARG A 88 19.01 30.57 6.57
CA ARG A 88 20.32 31.21 6.48
C ARG A 88 21.07 30.69 5.23
N PRO A 89 21.76 31.56 4.46
CA PRO A 89 22.42 31.14 3.22
C PRO A 89 23.39 29.96 3.37
N GLU A 90 24.15 29.93 4.47
CA GLU A 90 25.07 28.86 4.81
C GLU A 90 24.36 27.53 5.11
N THR A 91 23.28 27.57 5.91
CA THR A 91 22.46 26.39 6.20
C THR A 91 21.80 25.85 4.94
N ARG A 92 21.24 26.74 4.10
CA ARG A 92 20.58 26.34 2.85
C ARG A 92 21.54 25.69 1.87
N THR A 93 22.74 26.25 1.73
CA THR A 93 23.81 25.69 0.89
C THR A 93 24.21 24.30 1.38
N GLU A 94 24.39 24.13 2.68
CA GLU A 94 24.79 22.84 3.25
C GLU A 94 23.69 21.79 3.11
N LEU A 95 22.43 22.16 3.38
CA LEU A 95 21.27 21.29 3.12
C LEU A 95 21.21 20.86 1.65
N ALA A 96 21.39 21.78 0.71
CA ALA A 96 21.34 21.48 -0.72
C ALA A 96 22.47 20.54 -1.15
N ARG A 97 23.68 20.74 -0.61
CA ARG A 97 24.87 19.93 -0.89
C ARG A 97 24.70 18.47 -0.48
N HIS A 98 23.99 18.23 0.64
CA HIS A 98 23.71 16.88 1.14
C HIS A 98 22.38 16.29 0.64
N GLY A 99 21.67 16.98 -0.26
CA GLY A 99 20.34 16.54 -0.72
C GLY A 99 19.26 16.56 0.38
N LEU A 100 19.45 17.37 1.43
CA LEU A 100 18.57 17.47 2.59
C LEU A 100 17.64 18.69 2.53
N LEU A 101 17.76 19.58 1.55
CA LEU A 101 16.99 20.83 1.52
C LEU A 101 15.48 20.59 1.42
N MET A 102 15.03 19.77 0.47
CA MET A 102 13.61 19.46 0.35
C MET A 102 13.09 18.47 1.40
N PRO A 103 13.86 17.44 1.84
CA PRO A 103 13.49 16.66 3.02
C PRO A 103 13.29 17.52 4.27
N ALA A 104 14.18 18.48 4.53
CA ALA A 104 14.05 19.43 5.63
C ALA A 104 12.78 20.28 5.47
N LEU A 105 12.50 20.79 4.26
CA LEU A 105 11.28 21.55 4.00
C LEU A 105 10.00 20.70 4.20
N SER A 106 9.98 19.45 3.75
CA SER A 106 8.88 18.51 3.99
C SER A 106 8.67 18.24 5.48
N MET A 107 9.76 18.06 6.23
CA MET A 107 9.73 17.95 7.70
C MET A 107 9.13 19.20 8.35
N LEU A 108 9.55 20.40 7.91
CA LEU A 108 9.08 21.67 8.45
C LEU A 108 7.59 21.89 8.17
N PHE A 109 7.08 21.53 6.98
CA PHE A 109 5.65 21.58 6.67
C PHE A 109 4.81 20.74 7.64
N ARG A 110 5.32 19.54 7.98
CA ARG A 110 4.69 18.63 8.95
C ARG A 110 4.72 19.21 10.36
N ALA A 111 5.86 19.74 10.79
CA ALA A 111 6.01 20.34 12.12
C ALA A 111 5.23 21.66 12.30
N SER A 112 4.88 22.32 11.21
CA SER A 112 4.21 23.63 11.18
C SER A 112 2.71 23.54 10.93
N GLN A 113 2.09 22.39 11.17
CA GLN A 113 0.64 22.29 11.18
C GLN A 113 0.08 22.87 12.49
N LYS A 114 -0.97 23.70 12.39
CA LYS A 114 -1.73 24.27 13.53
C LYS A 114 -2.35 23.21 14.42
N THR A 115 -2.53 22.01 13.86
CA THR A 115 -3.05 20.85 14.61
C THR A 115 -2.04 20.32 15.61
N LEU A 116 -0.75 20.67 15.54
CA LEU A 116 0.27 20.21 16.49
C LEU A 116 0.44 21.20 17.63
N ARG A 117 0.27 20.73 18.87
CA ARG A 117 0.43 21.52 20.09
C ARG A 117 1.81 21.30 20.70
N ASP A 118 2.28 20.05 20.71
CA ASP A 118 3.51 19.65 21.36
C ASP A 118 4.51 19.05 20.37
N ARG A 119 5.81 19.10 20.71
CA ARG A 119 6.89 18.46 19.92
C ARG A 119 6.62 16.98 19.66
N ARG A 120 6.02 16.28 20.63
CA ARG A 120 5.68 14.84 20.54
C ARG A 120 4.55 14.55 19.56
N ASP A 121 3.69 15.53 19.23
CA ASP A 121 2.65 15.35 18.21
C ASP A 121 3.26 15.03 16.84
N TYR A 122 4.53 15.41 16.59
CA TYR A 122 5.28 15.02 15.40
C TYR A 122 5.42 13.51 15.24
N LEU A 123 5.34 12.73 16.32
CA LEU A 123 5.44 11.26 16.27
C LEU A 123 4.07 10.58 16.11
N THR A 124 3.05 11.33 15.67
CA THR A 124 1.67 10.84 15.50
C THR A 124 1.16 11.13 14.09
N GLY A 125 0.09 10.44 13.67
CA GLY A 125 -0.57 10.70 12.39
C GLY A 125 -1.00 12.15 12.14
N ARG A 126 -1.20 12.95 13.20
CA ARG A 126 -1.59 14.37 13.10
C ARG A 126 -0.59 15.22 12.30
N ALA A 127 0.70 14.91 12.44
CA ALA A 127 1.78 15.58 11.72
C ALA A 127 2.00 14.99 10.32
N HIS A 128 1.48 13.79 10.07
CA HIS A 128 1.76 13.00 8.88
C HIS A 128 0.51 12.71 8.03
N PRO A 129 -0.32 13.72 7.72
CA PRO A 129 -1.47 13.48 6.87
C PRO A 129 -1.02 13.09 5.46
N SER A 130 -1.84 12.32 4.78
CA SER A 130 -1.63 11.94 3.37
C SER A 130 -1.97 13.09 2.43
N VAL A 131 -2.85 13.99 2.88
CA VAL A 131 -3.24 15.22 2.18
C VAL A 131 -3.24 16.37 3.17
N PHE A 132 -2.49 17.41 2.87
CA PHE A 132 -2.38 18.61 3.70
C PHE A 132 -3.51 19.60 3.39
N ASP A 133 -3.98 20.30 4.41
CA ASP A 133 -5.00 21.34 4.29
C ASP A 133 -4.36 22.71 4.51
N GLY A 134 -4.55 23.62 3.55
CA GLY A 134 -4.00 24.98 3.62
C GLY A 134 -4.51 25.79 4.80
N SER A 135 -5.74 25.52 5.28
CA SER A 135 -6.29 26.18 6.46
C SER A 135 -5.52 25.86 7.74
N ARG A 136 -4.85 24.69 7.77
CA ARG A 136 -4.11 24.16 8.91
C ARG A 136 -2.61 24.48 8.85
N LEU A 137 -2.13 25.09 7.77
CA LEU A 137 -0.74 25.52 7.67
C LEU A 137 -0.50 26.77 8.53
N ASP A 138 0.48 26.70 9.42
CA ASP A 138 1.03 27.86 10.13
C ASP A 138 2.29 28.36 9.42
N THR A 139 2.11 29.35 8.54
CA THR A 139 3.21 29.90 7.74
C THR A 139 4.25 30.65 8.58
N ALA A 140 3.83 31.31 9.66
CA ALA A 140 4.75 32.05 10.54
C ALA A 140 5.66 31.06 11.26
N LYS A 141 5.08 30.02 11.88
CA LYS A 141 5.83 28.93 12.51
C LYS A 141 6.78 28.24 11.53
N LEU A 142 6.35 28.02 10.28
CA LEU A 142 7.19 27.43 9.24
C LEU A 142 8.42 28.29 8.94
N VAL A 143 8.22 29.60 8.74
CA VAL A 143 9.29 30.56 8.42
C VAL A 143 10.27 30.72 9.59
N GLU A 144 9.76 30.82 10.81
CA GLU A 144 10.58 30.89 12.03
C GLU A 144 11.42 29.62 12.20
N ALA A 145 10.82 28.45 12.06
CA ALA A 145 11.53 27.17 12.15
C ALA A 145 12.58 27.01 11.05
N ALA A 146 12.29 27.47 9.82
CA ALA A 146 13.25 27.47 8.72
C ALA A 146 14.45 28.40 9.00
N HIS A 147 14.20 29.59 9.55
CA HIS A 147 15.25 30.54 9.93
C HIS A 147 16.13 30.04 11.09
N ALA A 148 15.54 29.28 12.01
CA ALA A 148 16.22 28.73 13.17
C ALA A 148 17.21 27.60 12.84
N LEU A 149 17.11 26.96 11.67
CA LEU A 149 18.03 25.90 11.27
C LEU A 149 19.48 26.42 11.12
N THR A 150 20.41 25.70 11.73
CA THR A 150 21.85 25.96 11.65
C THR A 150 22.57 24.80 10.96
N THR A 151 23.81 25.02 10.51
CA THR A 151 24.67 23.98 9.94
C THR A 151 25.03 22.86 10.94
N ASN A 152 24.91 23.10 12.24
CA ASN A 152 25.15 22.08 13.28
C ASN A 152 23.89 21.22 13.56
N ASP A 153 22.71 21.73 13.18
CA ASP A 153 21.41 21.16 13.55
C ASP A 153 20.59 20.72 12.33
N LEU A 154 21.28 20.27 11.27
CA LEU A 154 20.63 19.80 10.04
C LEU A 154 19.68 18.63 10.31
N PRO A 155 18.42 18.65 9.84
CA PRO A 155 17.51 17.54 10.02
C PRO A 155 18.10 16.21 9.54
N PRO A 156 18.00 15.12 10.33
CA PRO A 156 18.44 13.81 9.87
C PRO A 156 17.57 13.32 8.70
N LEU A 157 18.07 12.34 7.97
CA LEU A 157 17.31 11.58 6.97
C LEU A 157 17.29 10.11 7.38
N VAL A 158 16.10 9.51 7.33
CA VAL A 158 15.90 8.08 7.51
C VAL A 158 15.60 7.47 6.15
N LEU A 159 16.30 6.39 5.83
CA LEU A 159 16.02 5.56 4.67
C LEU A 159 15.58 4.17 5.12
N ILE A 160 14.62 3.58 4.42
CA ILE A 160 14.12 2.23 4.70
C ILE A 160 14.31 1.30 3.50
N THR A 161 14.45 0.01 3.78
CA THR A 161 14.48 -1.04 2.75
C THR A 161 13.84 -2.30 3.31
N VAL A 162 12.92 -2.89 2.55
CA VAL A 162 12.36 -4.21 2.87
C VAL A 162 13.41 -5.27 2.52
N ARG A 163 13.79 -6.07 3.51
CA ARG A 163 14.75 -7.18 3.34
C ARG A 163 14.05 -8.49 3.06
N ARG A 164 12.92 -8.72 3.72
CA ARG A 164 12.08 -9.90 3.58
C ARG A 164 10.63 -9.51 3.86
N GLU A 165 9.70 -10.21 3.23
CA GLU A 165 8.29 -10.09 3.53
C GLU A 165 7.59 -11.44 3.37
N THR A 166 6.39 -11.56 3.94
CA THR A 166 5.56 -12.76 3.76
C THR A 166 5.28 -12.96 2.26
N PRO A 167 5.71 -14.07 1.66
CA PRO A 167 5.52 -14.30 0.23
C PRO A 167 4.06 -14.57 -0.09
N MET A 168 3.52 -13.94 -1.13
CA MET A 168 2.15 -14.16 -1.61
C MET A 168 2.19 -14.52 -3.10
N ARG A 169 1.50 -15.58 -3.49
CA ARG A 169 1.42 -16.09 -4.86
C ARG A 169 0.08 -15.72 -5.49
N ALA A 170 0.12 -15.01 -6.61
CA ALA A 170 -1.07 -14.79 -7.43
C ALA A 170 -1.66 -16.12 -7.89
N GLY A 171 -2.98 -16.21 -7.94
CA GLY A 171 -3.71 -17.43 -8.30
C GLY A 171 -3.86 -18.45 -7.18
N LEU A 172 -3.13 -18.30 -6.08
CA LEU A 172 -3.25 -19.16 -4.90
C LEU A 172 -3.60 -18.38 -3.65
N ASP A 173 -2.70 -17.48 -3.23
CA ASP A 173 -2.88 -16.72 -2.01
C ASP A 173 -3.84 -15.55 -2.23
N PHE A 174 -3.97 -15.06 -3.47
CA PHE A 174 -4.96 -14.06 -3.86
C PHE A 174 -5.32 -14.15 -5.35
N PHE A 175 -6.45 -13.54 -5.70
CA PHE A 175 -6.99 -13.54 -7.05
C PHE A 175 -7.20 -12.09 -7.52
N ASP A 176 -6.36 -11.64 -8.44
CA ASP A 176 -6.41 -10.30 -9.04
C ASP A 176 -5.63 -10.30 -10.36
N LEU A 177 -5.57 -9.15 -11.05
CA LEU A 177 -4.71 -8.94 -12.23
C LEU A 177 -3.25 -8.64 -11.87
N ALA A 178 -3.00 -8.27 -10.61
CA ALA A 178 -1.65 -8.02 -10.13
C ALA A 178 -0.91 -9.33 -9.86
N ASP A 179 0.38 -9.38 -10.19
CA ASP A 179 1.21 -10.57 -9.92
C ASP A 179 1.76 -10.60 -8.48
N SER A 180 1.65 -9.49 -7.73
CA SER A 180 2.12 -9.38 -6.35
C SER A 180 1.32 -8.36 -5.51
N GLU A 181 1.60 -8.35 -4.20
CA GLU A 181 1.15 -7.30 -3.28
C GLU A 181 2.05 -6.05 -3.32
N GLN A 182 3.20 -6.10 -4.01
CA GLN A 182 4.13 -4.98 -4.10
C GLN A 182 3.63 -3.91 -5.06
N LEU A 183 3.38 -2.71 -4.53
CA LEU A 183 3.06 -1.55 -5.37
C LEU A 183 4.34 -0.82 -5.78
N PHE A 184 5.18 -0.45 -4.82
CA PHE A 184 6.53 0.06 -5.06
C PHE A 184 7.41 -0.04 -3.81
N ASP A 185 8.72 0.01 -4.03
CA ASP A 185 9.74 0.21 -3.00
C ASP A 185 10.59 1.42 -3.37
N THR A 186 10.74 2.35 -2.43
CA THR A 186 11.68 3.46 -2.53
C THR A 186 12.43 3.64 -1.20
N PRO A 187 13.56 4.36 -1.18
CA PRO A 187 14.30 4.59 0.05
C PRO A 187 13.53 5.35 1.15
N VAL A 188 12.48 6.09 0.81
CA VAL A 188 11.71 6.91 1.78
C VAL A 188 10.23 6.49 1.90
N ALA A 189 9.77 5.60 1.03
CA ALA A 189 8.39 5.11 1.03
C ALA A 189 8.30 3.70 0.43
N VAL A 190 7.60 2.82 1.11
CA VAL A 190 7.31 1.44 0.70
C VAL A 190 5.80 1.28 0.70
N ALA A 191 5.22 0.70 -0.36
CA ALA A 191 3.78 0.49 -0.45
C ALA A 191 3.41 -0.93 -0.84
N ARG A 192 2.39 -1.45 -0.16
CA ARG A 192 1.80 -2.78 -0.40
C ARG A 192 0.28 -2.67 -0.52
N VAL A 193 -0.31 -3.57 -1.30
CA VAL A 193 -1.75 -3.82 -1.34
C VAL A 193 -2.01 -5.16 -0.68
N PHE A 194 -2.82 -5.19 0.37
CA PHE A 194 -3.16 -6.40 1.11
C PHE A 194 -4.22 -7.20 0.33
N ARG A 195 -3.79 -8.26 -0.38
CA ARG A 195 -4.61 -9.10 -1.25
C ARG A 195 -4.75 -10.52 -0.72
N GLY A 196 -3.65 -11.08 -0.22
CA GLY A 196 -3.53 -12.47 0.21
C GLY A 196 -4.49 -12.87 1.32
N ILE A 197 -4.93 -14.11 1.30
CA ILE A 197 -5.95 -14.68 2.19
C ILE A 197 -5.57 -14.59 3.67
N ALA A 198 -4.30 -14.88 4.01
CA ALA A 198 -3.81 -14.88 5.39
C ALA A 198 -4.05 -13.53 6.10
N ARG A 199 -4.41 -13.58 7.39
CA ARG A 199 -4.78 -12.40 8.19
C ARG A 199 -3.63 -11.42 8.41
N THR A 200 -2.39 -11.88 8.37
CA THR A 200 -1.21 -11.08 8.75
C THR A 200 -0.15 -11.05 7.65
N ARG A 201 0.61 -9.96 7.60
CA ARG A 201 1.85 -9.82 6.84
C ARG A 201 2.98 -9.43 7.76
N ALA A 202 4.16 -9.98 7.53
CA ALA A 202 5.38 -9.58 8.22
C ALA A 202 6.35 -8.99 7.20
N TYR A 203 7.00 -7.89 7.57
CA TYR A 203 8.00 -7.18 6.78
C TYR A 203 9.24 -6.99 7.64
N GLU A 204 10.37 -7.62 7.28
CA GLU A 204 11.67 -7.29 7.86
C GLU A 204 12.20 -6.04 7.17
N ILE A 205 12.20 -4.91 7.89
CA ILE A 205 12.60 -3.61 7.36
C ILE A 205 13.90 -3.19 8.00
N GLN A 206 14.84 -2.78 7.17
CA GLN A 206 16.07 -2.15 7.60
C GLN A 206 15.90 -0.63 7.52
N ALA A 207 16.14 0.07 8.62
CA ALA A 207 16.19 1.53 8.68
C ALA A 207 17.63 2.02 8.82
N GLN A 208 17.99 3.08 8.09
CA GLN A 208 19.31 3.68 8.11
C GLN A 208 19.20 5.18 8.36
N CYS A 209 20.00 5.69 9.27
CA CYS A 209 20.20 7.11 9.47
C CYS A 209 21.69 7.36 9.66
N ALA A 210 22.27 8.28 8.89
CA ALA A 210 23.70 8.58 8.97
C ALA A 210 24.07 9.37 10.24
N ARG A 211 23.08 9.95 10.93
CA ARG A 211 23.29 10.80 12.10
C ARG A 211 23.38 9.93 13.36
N ALA A 212 24.57 9.87 13.97
CA ALA A 212 24.86 8.95 15.07
C ALA A 212 24.12 9.31 16.39
N ASP A 213 23.75 10.58 16.59
CA ASP A 213 22.99 11.07 17.74
C ASP A 213 21.47 10.87 17.57
N ALA A 214 21.01 10.38 16.42
CA ALA A 214 19.60 10.25 16.14
C ALA A 214 18.99 8.98 16.75
N LYS A 215 17.87 9.15 17.46
CA LYS A 215 17.01 8.05 17.92
C LYS A 215 15.97 7.73 16.86
N LEU A 216 15.86 6.46 16.48
CA LEU A 216 14.81 6.00 15.55
C LEU A 216 13.52 5.66 16.30
N HIS A 217 12.41 6.17 15.79
CA HIS A 217 11.05 5.91 16.25
C HIS A 217 10.29 5.14 15.19
N TRP A 218 9.67 4.03 15.60
CA TRP A 218 8.73 3.27 14.79
C TRP A 218 7.33 3.55 15.33
N VAL A 219 6.48 4.14 14.51
CA VAL A 219 5.17 4.64 14.94
C VAL A 219 4.07 4.26 13.96
N VAL A 220 2.91 3.88 14.47
CA VAL A 220 1.70 3.77 13.66
C VAL A 220 1.15 5.19 13.48
N LEU A 221 1.19 5.69 12.25
CA LEU A 221 0.70 7.01 11.88
C LEU A 221 -0.81 6.96 11.61
N HIS A 222 -1.24 5.98 10.82
CA HIS A 222 -2.65 5.68 10.57
C HIS A 222 -2.87 4.18 10.70
N GLY A 223 -3.96 3.77 11.36
CA GLY A 223 -4.26 2.36 11.61
C GLY A 223 -4.65 2.09 13.05
N ASP A 224 -4.98 0.83 13.32
CA ASP A 224 -5.19 0.32 14.68
C ASP A 224 -3.85 -0.19 15.23
N PRO A 225 -3.28 0.46 16.26
CA PRO A 225 -2.01 0.04 16.85
C PRO A 225 -2.05 -1.38 17.41
N ALA A 226 -3.21 -1.90 17.83
CA ALA A 226 -3.33 -3.26 18.33
C ALA A 226 -3.12 -4.34 17.25
N LYS A 227 -3.19 -3.93 15.97
CA LYS A 227 -3.00 -4.81 14.81
C LYS A 227 -1.60 -4.67 14.18
N VAL A 228 -0.73 -3.87 14.78
CA VAL A 228 0.63 -3.65 14.30
C VAL A 228 1.62 -3.96 15.42
N THR A 229 2.56 -4.85 15.16
CA THR A 229 3.62 -5.19 16.12
C THR A 229 5.00 -4.91 15.53
N PHE A 230 5.89 -4.38 16.37
CA PHE A 230 7.28 -4.10 16.04
C PHE A 230 8.19 -5.03 16.83
N THR A 231 8.91 -5.92 16.15
CA THR A 231 9.86 -6.85 16.77
C THR A 231 11.28 -6.51 16.31
N PRO A 232 12.09 -5.86 17.16
CA PRO A 232 13.49 -5.58 16.83
C PRO A 232 14.27 -6.87 16.54
N SER A 233 15.19 -6.82 15.59
CA SER A 233 16.08 -7.95 15.32
C SER A 233 17.08 -8.14 16.48
N PRO A 234 17.27 -9.38 16.97
CA PRO A 234 18.22 -9.65 18.05
C PRO A 234 19.70 -9.49 17.62
N THR A 235 19.98 -9.54 16.31
CA THR A 235 21.34 -9.55 15.77
C THR A 235 21.68 -8.32 14.93
N ASN A 236 20.70 -7.46 14.64
CA ASN A 236 20.91 -6.25 13.86
C ASN A 236 20.00 -5.11 14.33
N ALA A 237 20.55 -4.16 15.09
CA ALA A 237 19.79 -3.04 15.64
C ALA A 237 19.15 -2.11 14.58
N ALA A 238 19.59 -2.18 13.32
CA ALA A 238 18.99 -1.44 12.21
C ALA A 238 17.78 -2.15 11.59
N ARG A 239 17.41 -3.36 12.04
CA ARG A 239 16.31 -4.16 11.49
C ARG A 239 15.18 -4.35 12.48
N VAL A 240 13.97 -4.20 11.99
CA VAL A 240 12.73 -4.47 12.73
C VAL A 240 11.80 -5.28 11.85
N THR A 241 11.21 -6.34 12.41
CA THR A 241 10.09 -7.03 11.79
C THR A 241 8.80 -6.31 12.18
N VAL A 242 8.12 -5.77 11.17
CA VAL A 242 6.81 -5.14 11.30
C VAL A 242 5.77 -6.16 10.89
N THR A 243 4.89 -6.56 11.80
CA THR A 243 3.75 -7.44 11.48
C THR A 243 2.47 -6.64 11.51
N VAL A 244 1.67 -6.76 10.46
CA VAL A 244 0.41 -6.03 10.28
C VAL A 244 -0.71 -7.02 10.01
N ALA A 245 -1.76 -6.97 10.83
CA ALA A 245 -2.98 -7.74 10.63
C ALA A 245 -3.98 -6.99 9.74
N HIS A 246 -4.92 -7.72 9.16
CA HIS A 246 -5.95 -7.17 8.30
C HIS A 246 -6.77 -6.04 8.98
N HIS A 247 -6.89 -4.91 8.28
CA HIS A 247 -7.75 -3.80 8.65
C HIS A 247 -8.97 -3.75 7.73
N ALA A 248 -10.16 -3.84 8.30
CA ALA A 248 -11.34 -3.31 7.63
C ALA A 248 -11.16 -1.79 7.47
N PRO A 249 -11.79 -1.14 6.47
CA PRO A 249 -11.76 0.31 6.39
C PRO A 249 -12.18 0.94 7.73
N PHE A 250 -11.56 2.06 8.11
CA PHE A 250 -11.70 2.70 9.41
C PHE A 250 -11.66 4.22 9.28
N ASP A 251 -12.13 4.93 10.31
CA ASP A 251 -12.17 6.39 10.30
C ASP A 251 -10.93 6.95 11.00
N THR A 252 -10.19 7.82 10.33
CA THR A 252 -9.06 8.55 10.91
C THR A 252 -9.47 10.01 11.21
N PRO A 253 -9.08 10.59 12.35
CA PRO A 253 -9.39 11.98 12.65
C PRO A 253 -8.64 12.91 11.70
N LEU A 254 -9.37 13.84 11.07
CA LEU A 254 -8.78 14.98 10.38
C LEU A 254 -8.50 16.10 11.38
N ASP A 255 -9.44 16.37 12.29
CA ASP A 255 -9.34 17.34 13.37
C ASP A 255 -10.18 16.87 14.58
N SER A 256 -10.59 17.78 15.47
CA SER A 256 -11.40 17.46 16.65
C SER A 256 -12.77 16.88 16.31
N ASP A 257 -13.37 17.34 15.20
CA ASP A 257 -14.78 17.13 14.92
C ASP A 257 -15.03 16.38 13.60
N THR A 258 -14.01 16.30 12.75
CA THR A 258 -14.09 15.70 11.43
C THR A 258 -13.23 14.45 11.33
N ARG A 259 -13.82 13.39 10.77
CA ARG A 259 -13.11 12.14 10.45
C ARG A 259 -13.23 11.84 8.97
N ILE A 260 -12.26 11.10 8.43
CA ILE A 260 -12.29 10.60 7.06
C ILE A 260 -12.14 9.08 7.06
N ARG A 261 -12.92 8.43 6.21
CA ARG A 261 -12.83 6.98 5.98
C ARG A 261 -11.56 6.69 5.19
N THR A 262 -10.75 5.75 5.65
CA THR A 262 -9.57 5.25 4.94
C THR A 262 -9.51 3.73 4.99
N ALA A 263 -8.79 3.13 4.05
CA ALA A 263 -8.46 1.72 4.05
C ALA A 263 -6.94 1.51 4.03
N ARG A 264 -6.15 2.50 4.46
CA ARG A 264 -4.69 2.44 4.46
C ARG A 264 -4.12 2.57 5.86
N VAL A 265 -3.19 1.68 6.19
CA VAL A 265 -2.32 1.80 7.37
C VAL A 265 -1.01 2.46 6.95
N ASP A 266 -0.56 3.44 7.72
CA ASP A 266 0.71 4.12 7.51
C ASP A 266 1.58 3.93 8.76
N ILE A 267 2.81 3.48 8.57
CA ILE A 267 3.80 3.26 9.62
C ILE A 267 5.02 4.12 9.31
N GLY A 268 5.36 5.02 10.23
CA GLY A 268 6.47 5.95 10.09
C GLY A 268 7.73 5.45 10.79
N VAL A 269 8.87 5.65 10.14
CA VAL A 269 10.20 5.59 10.76
C VAL A 269 10.77 7.01 10.78
N ILE A 270 10.97 7.56 11.98
CA ILE A 270 11.35 8.96 12.20
C ILE A 270 12.60 9.00 13.06
N ALA A 271 13.61 9.76 12.63
CA ALA A 271 14.78 10.07 13.46
C ALA A 271 14.50 11.31 14.31
N GLU A 272 14.81 11.25 15.60
CA GLU A 272 14.78 12.37 16.55
C GLU A 272 16.20 12.71 16.98
N THR A 273 16.59 13.98 16.90
CA THR A 273 17.78 14.54 17.56
C THR A 273 17.36 15.46 18.69
N ALA A 274 18.30 16.00 19.46
CA ALA A 274 17.99 17.02 20.46
C ALA A 274 17.30 18.25 19.82
N ALA A 275 17.76 18.66 18.63
CA ALA A 275 17.25 19.85 17.97
C ALA A 275 15.96 19.61 17.19
N THR A 276 15.86 18.51 16.43
CA THR A 276 14.80 18.38 15.40
C THR A 276 14.44 16.92 15.08
N PHE A 277 13.55 16.71 14.12
CA PHE A 277 13.18 15.40 13.58
C PHE A 277 13.61 15.26 12.11
N SER A 278 13.61 14.04 11.59
CA SER A 278 13.62 13.80 10.15
C SER A 278 12.24 13.96 9.54
N MET A 279 12.20 14.15 8.23
CA MET A 279 11.06 13.69 7.43
C MET A 279 10.84 12.19 7.68
N PRO A 280 9.58 11.70 7.77
CA PRO A 280 9.36 10.26 7.95
C PRO A 280 9.78 9.48 6.72
N ALA A 281 10.32 8.28 6.93
CA ALA A 281 10.21 7.20 5.94
C ALA A 281 8.95 6.39 6.23
N ILE A 282 8.15 6.04 5.22
CA ILE A 282 6.79 5.49 5.44
C ILE A 282 6.63 4.10 4.81
N LEU A 283 6.10 3.14 5.58
CA LEU A 283 5.49 1.93 5.06
C LEU A 283 3.97 2.12 5.02
N SER A 284 3.39 2.06 3.83
CA SER A 284 1.94 2.09 3.62
C SER A 284 1.40 0.72 3.21
N ILE A 285 0.30 0.30 3.81
CA ILE A 285 -0.42 -0.92 3.45
C ILE A 285 -1.87 -0.57 3.16
N CYS A 286 -2.27 -0.69 1.91
CA CYS A 286 -3.63 -0.45 1.45
C CYS A 286 -4.43 -1.76 1.52
N PHE A 287 -5.56 -1.74 2.22
CA PHE A 287 -6.53 -2.82 2.29
C PHE A 287 -7.62 -2.57 1.25
N LEU A 288 -8.01 -3.61 0.53
CA LEU A 288 -8.99 -3.48 -0.53
C LEU A 288 -10.39 -3.28 0.07
N ALA A 289 -11.05 -2.20 -0.32
CA ALA A 289 -12.39 -1.85 0.15
C ALA A 289 -13.50 -2.62 -0.60
N ASN A 290 -13.19 -3.24 -1.73
CA ASN A 290 -14.12 -3.99 -2.58
C ASN A 290 -14.33 -5.45 -2.13
N GLU A 291 -14.01 -5.78 -0.88
CA GLU A 291 -14.12 -7.13 -0.35
C GLU A 291 -14.45 -7.11 1.15
N HIS A 292 -15.18 -8.13 1.62
CA HIS A 292 -15.46 -8.35 3.02
C HIS A 292 -14.80 -9.62 3.53
N ARG A 293 -13.94 -9.50 4.54
CA ARG A 293 -13.14 -10.61 5.06
C ARG A 293 -13.58 -11.03 6.44
N LEU A 294 -13.69 -12.33 6.65
CA LEU A 294 -13.99 -12.95 7.94
C LEU A 294 -12.84 -13.84 8.36
N TYR A 295 -12.44 -13.68 9.62
CA TYR A 295 -11.42 -14.47 10.28
C TYR A 295 -11.98 -15.00 11.58
N THR A 296 -11.55 -16.20 11.96
CA THR A 296 -11.72 -16.74 13.32
C THR A 296 -10.94 -15.89 14.34
N GLU A 297 -11.21 -16.11 15.63
CA GLU A 297 -10.51 -15.44 16.72
C GLU A 297 -8.99 -15.67 16.67
N ASP A 298 -8.57 -16.91 16.40
CA ASP A 298 -7.18 -17.32 16.19
C ASP A 298 -6.58 -16.86 14.84
N GLY A 299 -7.38 -16.18 14.00
CA GLY A 299 -6.93 -15.52 12.80
C GLY A 299 -6.90 -16.38 11.54
N ARG A 300 -7.44 -17.60 11.58
CA ARG A 300 -7.66 -18.41 10.37
C ARG A 300 -8.74 -17.77 9.49
N PRO A 301 -8.52 -17.65 8.16
CA PRO A 301 -9.51 -17.11 7.25
C PRO A 301 -10.74 -18.01 7.15
N GLN A 302 -11.93 -17.42 7.27
CA GLN A 302 -13.20 -18.14 7.12
C GLN A 302 -13.84 -17.87 5.76
N ALA A 303 -13.88 -16.61 5.35
CA ALA A 303 -14.43 -16.22 4.06
C ALA A 303 -13.87 -14.90 3.56
N ILE A 304 -13.83 -14.77 2.24
CA ILE A 304 -13.68 -13.48 1.55
C ILE A 304 -14.83 -13.34 0.58
N ASP A 305 -15.66 -12.32 0.80
CA ASP A 305 -16.83 -12.02 -0.03
C ASP A 305 -16.53 -10.79 -0.90
N TYR A 306 -16.31 -11.02 -2.19
CA TYR A 306 -16.06 -9.96 -3.16
C TYR A 306 -17.35 -9.32 -3.68
N THR A 307 -18.51 -9.87 -3.35
CA THR A 307 -19.82 -9.32 -3.73
C THR A 307 -20.34 -8.28 -2.73
N ARG A 308 -19.67 -8.13 -1.59
CA ARG A 308 -20.04 -7.23 -0.49
C ARG A 308 -18.93 -6.22 -0.21
N PRO A 309 -18.80 -5.17 -1.03
CA PRO A 309 -17.81 -4.13 -0.77
C PRO A 309 -18.06 -3.44 0.59
N GLN A 310 -16.98 -3.16 1.32
CA GLN A 310 -17.01 -2.47 2.63
C GLN A 310 -16.93 -0.94 2.52
N ALA A 311 -16.57 -0.43 1.33
CA ALA A 311 -16.62 1.00 0.99
C ALA A 311 -16.90 1.19 -0.51
N GLY A 312 -17.31 2.40 -0.89
CA GLY A 312 -17.93 2.66 -2.20
C GLY A 312 -17.00 2.57 -3.40
N TYR A 313 -15.70 2.81 -3.25
CA TYR A 313 -14.76 2.84 -4.37
C TYR A 313 -13.44 2.15 -4.03
N THR A 314 -12.93 1.36 -4.97
CA THR A 314 -11.56 0.83 -4.99
C THR A 314 -10.96 1.18 -6.33
N ASP A 315 -9.74 1.70 -6.32
CA ASP A 315 -9.07 2.10 -7.56
C ASP A 315 -8.87 0.86 -8.47
N PRO A 316 -9.30 0.90 -9.73
CA PRO A 316 -9.19 -0.24 -10.64
C PRO A 316 -7.75 -0.62 -11.00
N LEU A 317 -6.76 0.25 -10.76
CA LEU A 317 -5.35 -0.14 -10.85
C LEU A 317 -4.87 -0.92 -9.62
N LEU A 318 -5.56 -0.79 -8.50
CA LEU A 318 -5.30 -1.58 -7.31
C LEU A 318 -6.04 -2.89 -7.36
N SER A 319 -7.32 -2.92 -7.69
CA SER A 319 -8.05 -4.20 -7.78
C SER A 319 -9.25 -4.06 -8.69
N VAL A 320 -9.51 -5.12 -9.45
CA VAL A 320 -10.71 -5.20 -10.29
C VAL A 320 -11.87 -5.86 -9.54
N THR A 321 -13.08 -5.62 -10.02
CA THR A 321 -14.29 -6.20 -9.45
C THR A 321 -14.29 -7.72 -9.61
N ARG A 322 -14.66 -8.40 -8.53
CA ARG A 322 -14.78 -9.86 -8.45
C ARG A 322 -16.19 -10.19 -7.99
N ARG A 323 -16.86 -11.13 -8.66
CA ARG A 323 -18.28 -11.46 -8.43
C ARG A 323 -18.47 -12.86 -7.84
N TRP A 324 -17.77 -13.16 -6.76
CA TRP A 324 -17.90 -14.42 -6.04
C TRP A 324 -17.58 -14.26 -4.57
N LYS A 325 -17.83 -15.32 -3.80
CA LYS A 325 -17.43 -15.45 -2.41
C LYS A 325 -16.63 -16.73 -2.24
N ASP A 326 -15.50 -16.65 -1.55
CA ASP A 326 -14.70 -17.80 -1.18
C ASP A 326 -14.92 -18.13 0.31
N VAL A 327 -15.11 -19.41 0.62
CA VAL A 327 -15.23 -19.97 1.98
C VAL A 327 -14.15 -21.02 2.15
N PHE A 328 -13.26 -20.83 3.11
CA PHE A 328 -12.09 -21.67 3.30
C PHE A 328 -12.42 -22.86 4.18
N ASP A 329 -11.97 -24.03 3.76
CA ASP A 329 -12.23 -25.30 4.42
C ASP A 329 -10.96 -25.83 5.09
N TYR A 330 -11.14 -26.47 6.24
CA TYR A 330 -10.08 -27.03 7.07
C TYR A 330 -10.47 -28.43 7.54
N ASP A 331 -9.47 -29.27 7.78
CA ASP A 331 -9.69 -30.57 8.43
C ASP A 331 -9.92 -30.43 9.95
N ALA A 332 -10.12 -31.56 10.63
CA ALA A 332 -10.36 -31.60 12.07
C ALA A 332 -9.16 -31.11 12.91
N GLN A 333 -7.96 -31.11 12.33
CA GLN A 333 -6.72 -30.63 12.92
C GLN A 333 -6.49 -29.14 12.63
N GLY A 334 -7.34 -28.52 11.83
CA GLY A 334 -7.25 -27.12 11.44
C GLY A 334 -6.29 -26.86 10.28
N VAL A 335 -5.86 -27.89 9.55
CA VAL A 335 -5.05 -27.76 8.34
C VAL A 335 -5.93 -27.28 7.19
N PHE A 336 -5.43 -26.33 6.41
CA PHE A 336 -6.12 -25.80 5.23
C PHE A 336 -6.20 -26.86 4.13
N THR A 337 -7.42 -27.23 3.71
CA THR A 337 -7.64 -28.28 2.69
C THR A 337 -8.07 -27.72 1.34
N GLY A 338 -8.52 -26.47 1.28
CA GLY A 338 -9.01 -25.83 0.07
C GLY A 338 -10.11 -24.82 0.35
N TRP A 339 -10.89 -24.47 -0.66
CA TRP A 339 -12.03 -23.57 -0.49
C TRP A 339 -13.17 -23.87 -1.44
N ARG A 340 -14.35 -23.36 -1.09
CA ARG A 340 -15.53 -23.33 -1.94
C ARG A 340 -15.76 -21.92 -2.45
N ARG A 341 -15.99 -21.80 -3.75
CA ARG A 341 -16.33 -20.55 -4.41
C ARG A 341 -17.81 -20.54 -4.78
N PHE A 342 -18.52 -19.53 -4.32
CA PHE A 342 -19.94 -19.31 -4.60
C PHE A 342 -20.09 -18.21 -5.65
N ARG A 343 -20.81 -18.52 -6.73
CA ARG A 343 -21.18 -17.56 -7.78
C ARG A 343 -22.67 -17.72 -8.11
N GLY A 344 -23.50 -16.91 -7.48
CA GLY A 344 -24.96 -17.12 -7.50
C GLY A 344 -25.31 -18.45 -6.84
N PHE A 345 -26.01 -19.33 -7.57
CA PHE A 345 -26.36 -20.67 -7.09
C PHE A 345 -25.28 -21.73 -7.34
N ASN A 346 -24.22 -21.39 -8.07
CA ASN A 346 -23.15 -22.33 -8.39
C ASN A 346 -22.12 -22.38 -7.26
N THR A 347 -21.71 -23.60 -6.92
CA THR A 347 -20.62 -23.86 -5.98
C THR A 347 -19.51 -24.62 -6.72
N GLU A 348 -18.31 -24.07 -6.70
CA GLU A 348 -17.09 -24.70 -7.21
C GLU A 348 -16.18 -25.04 -6.04
N TYR A 349 -15.41 -26.11 -6.16
CA TYR A 349 -14.48 -26.57 -5.13
C TYR A 349 -13.05 -26.41 -5.61
N TYR A 350 -12.17 -25.99 -4.72
CA TYR A 350 -10.76 -25.75 -5.00
C TYR A 350 -9.90 -26.52 -4.02
N THR A 351 -8.78 -27.03 -4.51
CA THR A 351 -7.75 -27.68 -3.71
C THR A 351 -6.97 -26.63 -2.90
N ALA A 352 -6.22 -27.06 -1.89
CA ALA A 352 -5.26 -26.19 -1.17
C ALA A 352 -4.16 -25.59 -2.08
N HIS A 353 -4.03 -26.10 -3.31
CA HIS A 353 -3.08 -25.64 -4.32
C HIS A 353 -3.72 -24.74 -5.38
N GLY A 354 -5.01 -24.41 -5.24
CA GLY A 354 -5.72 -23.47 -6.10
C GLY A 354 -6.21 -24.01 -7.45
N HIS A 355 -6.25 -25.33 -7.59
CA HIS A 355 -6.83 -25.99 -8.75
C HIS A 355 -8.32 -26.23 -8.53
N ARG A 356 -9.14 -26.07 -9.56
CA ARG A 356 -10.60 -26.31 -9.47
C ARG A 356 -10.88 -27.81 -9.59
N ALA A 357 -11.52 -28.40 -8.58
CA ALA A 357 -11.92 -29.79 -8.61
C ALA A 357 -12.87 -30.09 -9.77
N VAL A 358 -12.66 -31.24 -10.42
CA VAL A 358 -13.57 -31.76 -11.45
C VAL A 358 -14.03 -33.18 -11.14
N GLU A 359 -13.23 -33.95 -10.39
CA GLU A 359 -13.59 -35.29 -9.95
C GLU A 359 -13.26 -35.51 -8.47
N PHE A 360 -14.05 -36.37 -7.84
CA PHE A 360 -13.92 -36.73 -6.44
C PHE A 360 -13.98 -38.24 -6.27
N ASP A 361 -13.28 -38.75 -5.25
CA ASP A 361 -13.44 -40.13 -4.79
C ASP A 361 -14.66 -40.28 -3.85
N ALA A 362 -14.95 -41.52 -3.46
CA ALA A 362 -16.07 -41.86 -2.57
C ALA A 362 -15.95 -41.24 -1.16
N SER A 363 -14.77 -40.77 -0.77
CA SER A 363 -14.51 -40.11 0.51
C SER A 363 -14.55 -38.58 0.43
N GLY A 364 -14.88 -38.03 -0.74
CA GLY A 364 -14.97 -36.61 -1.01
C GLY A 364 -13.61 -35.94 -1.29
N ARG A 365 -12.54 -36.71 -1.50
CA ARG A 365 -11.22 -36.16 -1.87
C ARG A 365 -11.16 -35.89 -3.37
N ILE A 366 -10.42 -34.86 -3.76
CA ILE A 366 -10.31 -34.43 -5.16
C ILE A 366 -9.32 -35.33 -5.89
N THR A 367 -9.75 -36.07 -6.91
CA THR A 367 -8.86 -36.96 -7.68
C THR A 367 -8.32 -36.30 -8.93
N HIS A 368 -9.09 -35.40 -9.54
CA HIS A 368 -8.67 -34.58 -10.68
C HIS A 368 -9.13 -33.13 -10.49
N ALA A 369 -8.27 -32.20 -10.87
CA ALA A 369 -8.55 -30.77 -10.84
C ALA A 369 -7.97 -30.07 -12.07
N HIS A 370 -8.58 -28.96 -12.47
CA HIS A 370 -8.10 -28.11 -13.55
C HIS A 370 -7.30 -26.93 -13.03
N LEU A 371 -6.28 -26.51 -13.78
CA LEU A 371 -5.62 -25.24 -13.56
C LEU A 371 -6.56 -24.08 -13.94
N ILE A 372 -6.48 -22.98 -13.20
CA ILE A 372 -7.34 -21.82 -13.37
C ILE A 372 -6.49 -20.58 -13.59
N ARG A 373 -6.91 -19.75 -14.54
CA ARG A 373 -6.33 -18.44 -14.80
C ARG A 373 -7.35 -17.34 -14.54
N TYR A 374 -6.85 -16.16 -14.20
CA TYR A 374 -7.66 -14.98 -13.98
C TYR A 374 -7.31 -13.93 -15.02
N LEU A 375 -8.30 -13.55 -15.84
CA LEU A 375 -8.13 -12.62 -16.96
C LEU A 375 -9.11 -11.46 -16.84
N PRO A 376 -8.77 -10.27 -17.33
CA PRO A 376 -9.71 -9.16 -17.38
C PRO A 376 -10.80 -9.45 -18.41
N ARG A 377 -12.06 -9.32 -18.00
CA ARG A 377 -13.21 -9.34 -18.91
C ARG A 377 -13.76 -7.94 -19.01
N LYS A 378 -13.74 -7.39 -20.22
CA LYS A 378 -14.46 -6.14 -20.53
C LYS A 378 -15.96 -6.42 -20.47
N THR A 379 -16.64 -5.71 -19.58
CA THR A 379 -18.09 -5.54 -19.66
C THR A 379 -18.38 -4.33 -20.55
N ARG A 380 -19.56 -4.29 -21.20
CA ARG A 380 -20.10 -3.03 -21.71
C ARG A 380 -21.02 -2.49 -20.63
N ASP A 381 -20.98 -1.19 -20.36
CA ASP A 381 -22.05 -0.60 -19.56
C ASP A 381 -23.37 -0.58 -20.37
N GLU A 382 -24.48 -0.28 -19.69
CA GLU A 382 -25.83 -0.26 -20.29
C GLU A 382 -25.97 0.80 -21.41
N GLU A 383 -25.07 1.78 -21.46
CA GLU A 383 -25.06 2.89 -22.42
C GLU A 383 -24.00 2.70 -23.54
N GLY A 384 -23.28 1.57 -23.55
CA GLY A 384 -22.25 1.26 -24.55
C GLY A 384 -20.88 1.93 -24.34
N GLY A 385 -20.67 2.58 -23.19
CA GLY A 385 -19.41 3.19 -22.76
C GLY A 385 -18.35 2.20 -22.23
N GLU A 386 -17.18 2.76 -21.91
CA GLU A 386 -16.03 2.01 -21.40
C GLU A 386 -16.23 1.68 -19.90
N SER A 387 -16.60 0.43 -19.60
CA SER A 387 -16.74 -0.02 -18.22
C SER A 387 -15.41 -0.52 -17.63
N LEU A 388 -15.29 -0.49 -16.30
CA LEU A 388 -14.15 -1.08 -15.60
C LEU A 388 -14.13 -2.59 -15.80
N PRO A 389 -12.94 -3.20 -15.99
CA PRO A 389 -12.84 -4.62 -16.18
C PRO A 389 -13.28 -5.38 -14.93
N GLU A 390 -13.90 -6.54 -15.15
CA GLU A 390 -14.16 -7.52 -14.10
C GLU A 390 -13.16 -8.68 -14.21
N LEU A 391 -12.80 -9.28 -13.09
CA LEU A 391 -11.96 -10.48 -13.11
C LEU A 391 -12.79 -11.68 -13.58
N ALA A 392 -12.41 -12.27 -14.70
CA ALA A 392 -12.95 -13.53 -15.18
C ALA A 392 -12.03 -14.69 -14.81
N GLN A 393 -12.65 -15.75 -14.31
CA GLN A 393 -12.00 -17.03 -14.10
C GLN A 393 -12.08 -17.83 -15.40
N VAL A 394 -10.95 -18.34 -15.87
CA VAL A 394 -10.84 -19.16 -17.07
C VAL A 394 -10.27 -20.51 -16.69
N ASP A 395 -11.02 -21.55 -17.02
CA ASP A 395 -10.58 -22.94 -16.95
C ASP A 395 -9.70 -23.22 -18.16
N ASP A 396 -8.43 -23.56 -17.93
CA ASP A 396 -7.50 -23.83 -19.03
C ASP A 396 -7.61 -25.28 -19.55
N THR A 397 -8.55 -26.07 -19.01
CA THR A 397 -8.80 -27.49 -19.33
C THR A 397 -7.61 -28.41 -19.08
N VAL A 398 -6.53 -27.88 -18.48
CA VAL A 398 -5.35 -28.66 -18.13
C VAL A 398 -5.65 -29.39 -16.83
N SER A 399 -5.93 -30.70 -16.96
CA SER A 399 -6.25 -31.57 -15.83
C SER A 399 -4.99 -32.09 -15.15
N VAL A 400 -5.02 -32.08 -13.82
CA VAL A 400 -3.96 -32.54 -12.92
C VAL A 400 -4.57 -33.59 -11.99
N ALA A 401 -3.96 -34.77 -11.96
CA ALA A 401 -4.33 -35.83 -11.03
C ALA A 401 -3.74 -35.57 -9.64
N TYR A 402 -4.44 -35.99 -8.59
CA TYR A 402 -4.02 -35.83 -7.21
C TYR A 402 -3.66 -37.17 -6.56
N ARG A 403 -2.58 -37.17 -5.80
CA ARG A 403 -2.12 -38.33 -5.03
C ARG A 403 -2.20 -38.02 -3.54
N TYR A 404 -2.57 -39.02 -2.76
CA TYR A 404 -2.75 -38.91 -1.31
C TYR A 404 -1.83 -39.89 -0.60
N ALA A 405 -1.15 -39.43 0.44
CA ALA A 405 -0.19 -40.26 1.18
C ALA A 405 -0.89 -41.33 2.04
N SER A 406 -2.14 -41.08 2.44
CA SER A 406 -2.93 -42.00 3.27
C SER A 406 -4.44 -41.75 3.10
N ALA A 407 -5.28 -42.52 3.79
CA ALA A 407 -6.72 -42.28 3.85
C ALA A 407 -7.10 -41.00 4.63
N ASP A 408 -6.23 -40.57 5.56
CA ASP A 408 -6.46 -39.39 6.40
C ASP A 408 -5.92 -38.10 5.76
N ASP A 409 -5.09 -38.21 4.71
CA ASP A 409 -4.61 -37.08 3.94
C ASP A 409 -5.77 -36.43 3.16
N ARG A 410 -6.10 -35.20 3.53
CA ARG A 410 -7.17 -34.39 2.91
C ARG A 410 -6.65 -33.31 1.97
N VAL A 411 -5.34 -33.10 1.90
CA VAL A 411 -4.74 -32.05 1.06
C VAL A 411 -4.30 -32.66 -0.27
N GLY A 412 -3.56 -33.76 -0.21
CA GLY A 412 -2.96 -34.41 -1.36
C GLY A 412 -1.91 -33.54 -2.07
N GLU A 413 -1.23 -34.15 -3.04
CA GLU A 413 -0.22 -33.50 -3.87
C GLU A 413 -0.59 -33.63 -5.35
N PRO A 414 -0.51 -32.53 -6.13
CA PRO A 414 -0.75 -32.57 -7.56
C PRO A 414 0.38 -33.27 -8.29
N ASP A 415 0.02 -34.17 -9.22
CA ASP A 415 0.96 -34.78 -10.14
C ASP A 415 1.25 -33.85 -11.33
N LEU A 416 2.26 -32.99 -11.16
CA LEU A 416 2.66 -32.01 -12.18
C LEU A 416 3.55 -32.59 -13.28
N THR A 417 3.84 -33.90 -13.26
CA THR A 417 4.76 -34.53 -14.24
C THR A 417 4.22 -34.50 -15.67
N THR A 418 2.90 -34.34 -15.82
CA THR A 418 2.22 -34.24 -17.12
C THR A 418 2.24 -32.82 -17.70
N LEU A 419 2.54 -31.79 -16.90
CA LEU A 419 2.54 -30.38 -17.32
C LEU A 419 3.83 -29.96 -18.05
N THR A 420 4.89 -30.75 -17.98
CA THR A 420 6.23 -30.37 -18.47
C THR A 420 6.44 -30.59 -19.98
N ARG A 421 5.39 -30.82 -20.77
CA ARG A 421 5.49 -30.94 -22.23
C ARG A 421 4.70 -29.82 -22.92
N GLU A 422 5.44 -29.11 -23.78
CA GLU A 422 5.02 -28.04 -24.71
C GLU A 422 5.01 -26.61 -24.17
N THR A 423 6.21 -26.03 -24.08
CA THR A 423 6.41 -24.65 -24.58
C THR A 423 7.16 -24.77 -25.90
N PRO A 424 6.57 -24.42 -27.06
CA PRO A 424 7.35 -24.29 -28.30
C PRO A 424 8.45 -23.26 -28.06
N ARG A 425 9.69 -23.57 -28.46
CA ARG A 425 10.76 -22.56 -28.49
C ARG A 425 10.27 -21.38 -29.32
N PRO A 426 10.45 -20.13 -28.88
CA PRO A 426 10.23 -18.99 -29.76
C PRO A 426 11.14 -19.17 -30.98
N GLU A 427 10.55 -19.13 -32.17
CA GLU A 427 11.34 -19.07 -33.41
C GLU A 427 12.30 -17.88 -33.30
N PRO A 428 13.59 -18.06 -33.66
CA PRO A 428 14.53 -16.97 -33.63
C PRO A 428 14.04 -15.87 -34.56
N ALA A 429 13.89 -14.66 -34.00
CA ALA A 429 13.54 -13.47 -34.75
C ALA A 429 14.52 -13.33 -35.92
N VAL A 430 13.99 -13.40 -37.14
CA VAL A 430 14.72 -12.98 -38.33
C VAL A 430 15.01 -11.49 -38.15
N SER A 431 16.28 -11.12 -38.21
CA SER A 431 16.77 -9.74 -38.18
C SER A 431 17.82 -9.58 -39.28
N PRO A 432 17.99 -8.37 -39.88
CA PRO A 432 17.06 -7.27 -40.10
C PRO A 432 16.44 -7.28 -41.51
#